data_AF-A0A167ACG1-F1
#
_entry.id   AF-A0A167ACG1-F1
#
_cell.length_a   1.000
_cell.length_b   1.000
_cell.length_c   1.000
_cell.angle_alpha   90.00
_cell.angle_beta   90.00
_cell.angle_gamma   90.00
#
_symmetry.space_group_name_H-M   'P 1'
#
loop_
_entity.id
_entity.type
_entity.pdbx_description
1 polymer ?
#
loop_
_entity_poly.entity_id
_entity_poly.type
_entity_poly.pdbx_seq_one_letter_code
_entity_poly.pdbx_strand_id
1 'polypeptide(L)'
;MLILVLLVNLAQTVLGICAILQFFWMLFTNERNPGIAWFGQGLARWLAITARFLTVANFHSGGDGEALMRGMRQHPCTEGL
;
A
#
# COMPACT_ATOMS: atom_id res chain seq x y z
N MET A 1 6.14 -14.40 -13.56
CA MET A 1 6.34 -12.95 -13.77
C MET A 1 5.34 -12.37 -14.78
N LEU A 2 5.25 -12.89 -16.01
CA LEU A 2 4.31 -12.39 -17.02
C LEU A 2 2.84 -12.40 -16.58
N ILE A 3 2.40 -13.48 -15.91
CA ILE A 3 1.04 -13.60 -15.39
C ILE A 3 0.72 -12.50 -14.37
N LEU A 4 1.65 -12.19 -13.45
CA LEU A 4 1.42 -11.19 -12.40
C LEU A 4 1.36 -9.78 -13.01
N VAL A 5 2.24 -9.48 -13.97
CA VAL A 5 2.22 -8.21 -14.71
C VAL A 5 0.91 -8.04 -15.49
N LEU A 6 0.39 -9.12 -16.08
CA LEU A 6 -0.90 -9.12 -16.77
C LEU A 6 -2.06 -8.89 -15.79
N LEU A 7 -2.11 -9.60 -14.67
CA LEU A 7 -3.15 -9.44 -13.66
C LEU A 7 -3.12 -8.04 -13.02
N VAL A 8 -1.93 -7.48 -12.78
CA VAL A 8 -1.78 -6.10 -12.26
C VAL A 8 -2.26 -5.07 -13.27
N ASN A 9 -1.93 -5.23 -14.56
CA ASN A 9 -2.47 -4.36 -15.61
C ASN A 9 -4.00 -4.43 -15.69
N LEU A 10 -4.56 -5.63 -15.61
CA LEU A 10 -6.00 -5.82 -15.60
C LEU A 10 -6.64 -5.15 -14.38
N ALA A 11 -6.10 -5.36 -13.19
CA ALA A 11 -6.58 -4.74 -11.96
C ALA A 11 -6.49 -3.21 -12.01
N GLN A 12 -5.41 -2.64 -12.54
CA GLN A 12 -5.26 -1.20 -12.74
C GLN A 12 -6.29 -0.64 -13.73
N THR A 13 -6.56 -1.37 -14.81
CA THR A 13 -7.60 -0.99 -15.79
C THR A 13 -8.98 -0.97 -15.15
N VAL A 14 -9.30 -2.01 -14.36
CA VAL A 14 -10.56 -2.10 -13.62
C VAL A 14 -10.69 -0.96 -12.59
N LEU A 15 -9.62 -0.63 -11.87
CA LEU A 15 -9.60 0.52 -10.96
C LEU A 15 -9.86 1.84 -11.68
N GLY A 16 -9.27 2.03 -12.87
CA GLY A 16 -9.54 3.20 -13.72
C GLY A 16 -11.00 3.29 -14.14
N ILE A 17 -11.59 2.17 -14.57
CA ILE A 17 -13.02 2.09 -14.93
C ILE A 17 -13.90 2.40 -13.71
N CYS A 18 -13.60 1.83 -12.54
CA CYS A 18 -14.32 2.13 -11.31
C CYS A 18 -14.23 3.61 -10.92
N ALA A 19 -13.07 4.24 -11.11
CA ALA A 19 -12.90 5.67 -10.85
C ALA A 19 -13.73 6.53 -11.82
N ILE A 20 -13.77 6.16 -13.11
CA ILE A 20 -14.61 6.85 -14.11
C ILE A 20 -16.09 6.67 -13.78
N LEU A 21 -16.54 5.45 -13.46
CA LEU A 21 -17.92 5.22 -13.03
C LEU A 21 -18.25 6.03 -11.78
N GLN A 22 -17.36 6.08 -10.79
CA GLN A 22 -17.55 6.86 -9.57
C GLN A 22 -17.69 8.35 -9.86
N PHE A 23 -16.87 8.88 -10.79
CA PHE A 23 -16.92 10.27 -11.22
C PHE A 23 -18.23 10.58 -11.96
N PHE A 24 -18.63 9.73 -12.90
CA PHE A 24 -19.91 9.86 -13.60
C PHE A 24 -21.10 9.77 -12.64
N TRP A 25 -21.06 8.85 -11.68
CA TRP A 25 -22.12 8.71 -10.68
C TRP A 25 -22.24 9.97 -9.80
N MET A 26 -21.11 10.54 -9.39
CA MET A 26 -21.09 11.80 -8.64
C MET A 26 -21.62 12.97 -9.48
N LEU A 27 -21.37 12.97 -10.79
CA LEU A 27 -21.84 14.01 -11.71
C LEU A 27 -23.37 13.98 -11.92
N PHE A 28 -23.98 12.80 -11.99
CA PHE A 28 -25.42 12.65 -12.25
C PHE A 28 -26.27 12.57 -10.98
N THR A 29 -25.82 11.85 -9.96
CA THR A 29 -26.61 11.55 -8.76
C THR A 29 -26.18 12.39 -7.55
N ASN A 30 -24.98 13.00 -7.56
CA ASN A 30 -24.41 13.73 -6.43
C ASN A 30 -24.33 12.93 -5.11
N GLU A 31 -24.51 11.61 -5.19
CA GLU A 31 -24.31 10.69 -4.08
C GLU A 31 -23.16 9.73 -4.39
N ARG A 32 -22.46 9.30 -3.35
CA ARG A 32 -21.37 8.33 -3.47
C ARG A 32 -21.94 6.92 -3.46
N ASN A 33 -21.82 6.18 -4.56
CA ASN A 33 -22.17 4.75 -4.57
C ASN A 33 -21.17 3.92 -3.72
N PRO A 34 -21.59 3.35 -2.56
CA PRO A 34 -20.69 2.60 -1.68
C PRO A 34 -20.22 1.27 -2.29
N GLY A 35 -20.97 0.69 -3.23
CA GLY A 35 -20.64 -0.62 -3.82
C GLY A 35 -19.36 -0.59 -4.66
N ILE A 36 -19.22 0.45 -5.50
CA ILE A 36 -18.04 0.62 -6.37
C ILE A 36 -16.81 0.94 -5.52
N ALA A 37 -16.98 1.75 -4.47
CA ALA A 37 -15.91 2.09 -3.55
C ALA A 37 -15.38 0.87 -2.77
N TRP A 38 -16.26 0.00 -2.29
CA TRP A 38 -15.87 -1.21 -1.56
C TRP A 38 -15.14 -2.22 -2.46
N PHE A 39 -15.61 -2.40 -3.70
CA PHE A 39 -14.95 -3.23 -4.70
C PHE A 39 -13.54 -2.70 -5.03
N GLY A 40 -13.40 -1.40 -5.27
CA GLY A 40 -12.12 -0.76 -5.51
C GLY A 40 -11.12 -0.92 -4.36
N GLN A 41 -11.59 -0.84 -3.10
CA GLN A 41 -10.75 -1.08 -1.92
C GLN A 41 -10.22 -2.52 -1.85
N GLY A 42 -11.05 -3.52 -2.16
CA GLY A 42 -10.63 -4.92 -2.22
C GLY A 42 -9.54 -5.16 -3.27
N LEU A 43 -9.73 -4.62 -4.47
CA LEU A 43 -8.75 -4.67 -5.56
C LEU A 43 -7.43 -3.98 -5.20
N ALA A 44 -7.51 -2.77 -4.64
CA ALA A 44 -6.32 -2.02 -4.22
C ALA A 44 -5.52 -2.78 -3.14
N ARG A 45 -6.20 -3.43 -2.20
CA ARG A 45 -5.55 -4.26 -1.18
C ARG A 45 -4.85 -5.48 -1.78
N TRP A 46 -5.47 -6.19 -2.71
CA TRP A 46 -4.83 -7.29 -3.42
C TRP A 46 -3.61 -6.83 -4.23
N LEU A 47 -3.70 -5.65 -4.85
CA LEU A 47 -2.61 -5.07 -5.65
C LEU A 47 -1.41 -4.70 -4.78
N ALA A 48 -1.64 -4.14 -3.59
CA ALA A 48 -0.58 -3.83 -2.61
C ALA A 48 0.15 -5.08 -2.10
N ILE A 49 -0.59 -6.17 -1.85
CA ILE A 49 -0.02 -7.46 -1.45
C ILE A 49 0.84 -8.03 -2.59
N THR A 50 0.31 -8.01 -3.82
CA THR A 50 1.03 -8.48 -5.02
C THR A 50 2.31 -7.69 -5.28
N ALA A 51 2.30 -6.36 -5.09
CA ALA A 51 3.49 -5.52 -5.24
C ALA A 51 4.61 -5.88 -4.25
N ARG A 52 4.26 -6.24 -3.01
CA ARG A 52 5.21 -6.72 -2.00
C ARG A 52 5.82 -8.06 -2.40
N PHE A 53 5.02 -8.97 -2.97
CA PHE A 53 5.53 -10.23 -3.52
C PHE A 53 6.48 -10.00 -4.70
N LEU A 54 6.21 -9.01 -5.56
CA LEU A 54 7.07 -8.69 -6.71
C LEU A 54 8.43 -8.10 -6.31
N THR A 55 8.42 -7.24 -5.29
CA THR A 55 9.61 -6.46 -4.88
C THR A 55 10.51 -7.18 -3.89
N VAL A 56 10.12 -8.38 -3.43
CA VAL A 56 10.78 -9.08 -2.30
C VAL A 56 10.92 -8.14 -1.07
N ALA A 57 10.09 -7.10 -0.98
CA ALA A 57 10.12 -6.11 0.10
C ALA A 57 9.57 -6.65 1.43
N ASN A 58 9.41 -7.97 1.55
CA ASN A 58 9.07 -8.62 2.80
C ASN A 58 10.25 -8.67 3.79
N PHE A 59 11.44 -8.24 3.39
CA PHE A 59 12.58 -8.09 4.29
C PHE A 59 12.52 -6.71 4.99
N HIS A 60 11.77 -6.68 6.09
CA HIS A 60 12.12 -5.94 7.31
C HIS A 60 12.82 -4.58 7.12
N SER A 61 12.04 -3.54 6.80
CA SER A 61 12.52 -2.16 6.90
C SER A 61 11.44 -1.31 7.55
N GLY A 62 11.31 -1.47 8.87
CA GLY A 62 10.38 -0.68 9.67
C GLY A 62 10.53 -0.97 11.15
N GLY A 63 11.67 -0.58 11.75
CA GLY A 63 11.79 -0.59 13.21
C GLY A 63 13.21 -0.50 13.80
N ASP A 64 14.25 -0.92 13.07
CA ASP A 64 15.55 -1.14 13.73
C ASP A 64 16.46 0.10 13.76
N GLY A 65 16.19 1.12 12.95
CA GLY A 65 16.98 2.36 12.95
C GLY A 65 16.81 3.20 14.22
N GLU A 66 15.58 3.26 14.76
CA GLU A 66 15.31 3.99 16.01
C GLU A 66 15.75 3.19 17.26
N ALA A 67 15.67 1.86 17.23
CA ALA A 67 16.14 1.00 18.32
C ALA A 67 17.67 1.06 18.47
N LEU A 68 18.40 1.08 17.35
CA LEU A 68 19.87 1.18 17.36
C LEU A 68 20.34 2.59 17.76
N MET A 69 19.64 3.65 17.34
CA MET A 69 19.89 5.02 17.82
C MET A 69 19.55 5.21 19.32
N ARG A 70 18.53 4.54 19.84
CA ARG A 70 18.23 4.53 21.30
C ARG A 70 19.22 3.73 22.11
N GLY A 71 19.79 2.66 21.57
CA GLY A 71 20.84 1.87 22.22
C GLY A 71 22.16 2.64 22.36
N MET A 72 22.56 3.38 21.31
CA MET A 72 23.79 4.18 21.35
C MET A 72 23.68 5.47 22.18
N ARG A 73 22.47 5.93 22.49
CA ARG A 73 22.22 7.11 23.36
C ARG A 73 22.26 6.79 24.86
N GLN A 74 22.43 5.52 25.26
CA GLN A 74 22.49 5.11 26.68
C GLN A 74 23.90 4.80 27.18
N HIS A 75 24.94 4.91 26.34
CA HIS A 75 26.33 4.89 26.80
C HIS A 75 27.04 6.25 26.60
N PRO A 76 26.57 7.37 27.18
CA PRO A 76 27.46 8.48 27.45
C PRO A 76 28.36 8.07 28.62
N CYS A 77 29.62 7.72 28.32
CA CYS A 77 30.78 7.83 29.20
C CYS A 77 30.48 8.14 30.68
N THR A 78 30.10 7.14 31.45
CA THR A 78 30.19 7.17 32.93
C THR A 78 30.81 5.87 33.35
N GLU A 79 32.14 5.88 33.50
CA GLU A 79 32.87 5.25 34.60
C GLU A 79 34.33 5.69 34.46
N GLY A 80 34.55 6.98 34.76
CA GLY A 80 35.81 7.39 35.36
C GLY A 80 35.74 7.03 36.84
N LEU A 81 36.35 5.90 37.20
CA LEU A 81 36.80 5.60 38.56
C LEU A 81 38.19 4.97 38.46
#